data_AF-A0A1G6IQ31-F1
#
_entry.id   AF-A0A1G6IQ31-F1
#
_cell.length_a   1.000
_cell.length_b   1.000
_cell.length_c   1.000
_cell.angle_alpha   90.00
_cell.angle_beta   90.00
_cell.angle_gamma   90.00
#
_symmetry.space_group_name_H-M   'P 1'
#
loop_
_entity.id
_entity.type
_entity.pdbx_description
1 polymer ?
#
loop_
_entity_poly.entity_id
_entity_poly.type
_entity_poly.pdbx_seq_one_letter_code
_entity_poly.pdbx_strand_id
1 'polypeptide(L)'
;MFKRVLTGLSAWLLLTAPFSSAEAALLAKVEADVDGSGQKKVVELTGDKRIPGSNYYSNLWVMVKNAEGKMLTAWKADLDGGYYCLLEKVPVNAKAEQNHSKAKRKEIKEKQQNAAAAMKDVETNQTAALSEKKEETDEKDTEKRFAKLLESLKEETGEGTDKKKAKISDKPHDQILLMAAKGGKNAAVGCRILDFSDYKKVRAVFSGADSMGIAAKAEYKPDYLFTVESVWPEADGNKKTLSFSGSAKNVLQLYRKDGSIAKPYLRPLVTEVASLTMLGGRLFTEQNVLAANGQDLLGRLAVRWALKEEKWIPEEITLTDTLDELLKPDADDANRPDGAGNWKLYPRRAFIGDRVISRPVVAVEEKPELQNKINDKLNVWYAKAPEEDERAFQVKYAGENLLSLELGYRNKNGEVIRELHNFNMRNGELIKLDEMFNTKNPDFLKILNLLGKPKNCFLTVKPAFWHFTGRHFVLQDRLLEENFQDEAAIHLAFIEKKDLLPFVKDQSIVDK
;
A
#
# COMPACT_ATOMS: atom_id res chain seq x y z
N MET A 1 24.50 0.39 -81.09
CA MET A 1 23.05 0.16 -80.94
C MET A 1 22.79 -0.61 -79.65
N PHE A 2 21.63 -0.39 -79.01
CA PHE A 2 20.97 -1.23 -77.99
C PHE A 2 21.77 -2.02 -76.92
N LYS A 3 21.61 -1.55 -75.67
CA LYS A 3 21.25 -2.30 -74.44
C LYS A 3 21.53 -3.83 -74.38
N ARG A 4 22.23 -4.29 -73.31
CA ARG A 4 21.62 -4.89 -72.09
C ARG A 4 22.66 -5.46 -71.09
N VAL A 5 22.47 -5.08 -69.81
CA VAL A 5 22.40 -5.94 -68.61
C VAL A 5 23.63 -6.78 -68.19
N LEU A 6 24.24 -6.44 -67.05
CA LEU A 6 23.99 -7.17 -65.78
C LEU A 6 24.32 -6.31 -64.54
N THR A 7 23.52 -6.47 -63.50
CA THR A 7 23.60 -5.79 -62.19
C THR A 7 24.46 -6.56 -61.19
N GLY A 8 25.16 -5.87 -60.27
CA GLY A 8 25.87 -6.49 -59.14
C GLY A 8 25.99 -5.52 -57.95
N LEU A 9 25.36 -5.87 -56.84
CA LEU A 9 25.14 -5.03 -55.65
C LEU A 9 26.41 -4.37 -55.08
N SER A 10 26.30 -3.09 -54.72
CA SER A 10 27.04 -2.50 -53.59
C SER A 10 26.28 -1.28 -53.02
N ALA A 11 26.58 -0.91 -51.77
CA ALA A 11 26.03 0.24 -51.02
C ALA A 11 24.57 0.17 -50.53
N TRP A 12 24.23 -0.83 -49.70
CA TRP A 12 23.27 -0.63 -48.59
C TRP A 12 23.86 -1.22 -47.30
N LEU A 13 24.58 -0.37 -46.55
CA LEU A 13 25.02 -0.67 -45.19
C LEU A 13 24.81 0.56 -44.30
N LEU A 14 23.58 1.07 -44.30
CA LEU A 14 23.11 1.95 -43.24
C LEU A 14 22.92 1.09 -41.98
N LEU A 15 23.82 1.27 -41.03
CA LEU A 15 23.69 0.75 -39.67
C LEU A 15 22.42 1.33 -39.03
N THR A 16 21.31 0.61 -39.16
CA THR A 16 20.15 0.80 -38.28
C THR A 16 20.51 0.26 -36.91
N ALA A 17 21.29 1.03 -36.15
CA ALA A 17 21.33 0.88 -34.70
C ALA A 17 19.88 1.00 -34.21
N PRO A 18 19.35 0.02 -33.44
CA PRO A 18 18.06 0.20 -32.81
C PRO A 18 18.21 1.31 -31.77
N PHE A 19 17.74 2.51 -32.12
CA PHE A 19 17.40 3.51 -31.13
C PHE A 19 16.30 2.92 -30.27
N SER A 20 16.69 2.30 -29.15
CA SER A 20 15.79 1.98 -28.05
C SER A 20 15.37 3.31 -27.43
N SER A 21 14.41 3.98 -28.07
CA SER A 21 13.57 4.95 -27.39
C SER A 21 12.85 4.14 -26.31
N ALA A 22 13.26 4.31 -25.06
CA ALA A 22 12.59 3.66 -23.94
C ALA A 22 11.09 4.02 -24.00
N GLU A 23 10.26 3.02 -24.30
CA GLU A 23 8.82 3.15 -24.24
C GLU A 23 8.43 3.14 -22.75
N ALA A 24 7.63 4.12 -22.33
CA ALA A 24 7.28 4.25 -20.92
C ALA A 24 6.52 3.00 -20.45
N ALA A 25 7.07 2.34 -19.44
CA ALA A 25 6.56 1.06 -18.97
C ALA A 25 5.22 1.24 -18.25
N LEU A 26 4.26 0.34 -18.47
CA LEU A 26 2.96 0.34 -17.79
C LEU A 26 3.09 -0.36 -16.43
N LEU A 27 2.95 0.40 -15.35
CA LEU A 27 3.29 -0.04 -13.99
C LEU A 27 2.07 -0.48 -13.20
N ALA A 28 0.95 0.25 -13.33
CA ALA A 28 -0.30 -0.06 -12.66
C ALA A 28 -1.49 0.42 -13.52
N LYS A 29 -2.66 -0.20 -13.33
CA LYS A 29 -3.87 0.09 -14.12
C LYS A 29 -5.10 -0.15 -13.26
N VAL A 30 -6.12 0.68 -13.35
CA VAL A 30 -7.39 0.47 -12.64
C VAL A 30 -8.58 1.05 -13.43
N GLU A 31 -9.74 0.40 -13.34
CA GLU A 31 -10.99 0.93 -13.90
C GLU A 31 -11.84 1.60 -12.82
N ALA A 32 -12.15 2.89 -13.01
CA ALA A 32 -12.77 3.74 -12.01
C ALA A 32 -13.70 4.82 -12.63
N ASP A 33 -14.76 5.24 -11.94
CA ASP A 33 -15.63 6.35 -12.38
C ASP A 33 -15.09 7.68 -11.86
N VAL A 34 -14.04 8.19 -12.49
CA VAL A 34 -13.26 9.33 -11.96
C VAL A 34 -13.89 10.71 -12.13
N ASP A 35 -14.94 10.82 -12.96
CA ASP A 35 -15.67 12.07 -13.24
C ASP A 35 -17.11 12.08 -12.70
N GLY A 36 -17.56 10.98 -12.08
CA GLY A 36 -18.94 10.84 -11.58
C GLY A 36 -19.96 10.84 -12.72
N SER A 37 -19.59 10.25 -13.86
CA SER A 37 -20.49 10.04 -15.01
C SER A 37 -21.24 8.70 -14.92
N GLY A 38 -20.89 7.83 -13.99
CA GLY A 38 -21.35 6.44 -13.91
C GLY A 38 -20.65 5.51 -14.91
N GLN A 39 -19.73 6.04 -15.72
CA GLN A 39 -19.01 5.28 -16.75
C GLN A 39 -17.53 5.15 -16.37
N LYS A 40 -17.10 3.91 -16.09
CA LYS A 40 -15.69 3.62 -15.78
C LYS A 40 -14.76 4.08 -16.89
N LYS A 41 -13.64 4.69 -16.49
CA LYS A 41 -12.49 5.07 -17.31
C LYS A 41 -11.31 4.17 -16.95
N VAL A 42 -10.39 3.98 -17.89
CA VAL A 42 -9.13 3.27 -17.63
C VAL A 42 -8.11 4.28 -17.12
N VAL A 43 -7.62 4.10 -15.90
CA VAL A 43 -6.54 4.90 -15.33
C VAL A 43 -5.26 4.06 -15.35
N GLU A 44 -4.21 4.58 -15.96
CA GLU A 44 -2.91 3.93 -16.10
C GLU A 44 -1.82 4.75 -15.41
N LEU A 45 -0.88 4.07 -14.78
CA LEU A 45 0.38 4.64 -14.33
C LEU A 45 1.50 4.14 -15.23
N THR A 46 2.23 5.05 -15.86
CA THR A 46 3.44 4.74 -16.62
C THR A 46 4.68 5.40 -16.01
N GLY A 47 5.87 4.91 -16.36
CA GLY A 47 7.13 5.54 -15.98
C GLY A 47 8.34 5.01 -16.75
N ASP A 48 9.43 5.78 -16.69
CA ASP A 48 10.67 5.47 -17.40
C ASP A 48 11.60 4.65 -16.51
N LYS A 49 11.90 3.41 -16.93
CA LYS A 49 12.88 2.51 -16.29
C LYS A 49 14.29 3.05 -16.51
N ARG A 50 14.89 3.65 -15.46
CA ARG A 50 16.21 4.31 -15.56
C ARG A 50 17.39 3.33 -15.63
N ILE A 51 17.25 2.14 -15.07
CA ILE A 51 18.33 1.14 -14.97
C ILE A 51 17.77 -0.23 -15.36
N PRO A 52 18.32 -0.93 -16.37
CA PRO A 52 17.93 -2.29 -16.71
C PRO A 52 18.08 -3.25 -15.51
N GLY A 53 17.06 -4.06 -15.24
CA GLY A 53 17.04 -4.96 -14.08
C GLY A 53 16.78 -4.27 -12.72
N SER A 54 16.51 -2.97 -12.70
CA SER A 54 15.98 -2.28 -11.52
C SER A 54 14.47 -2.09 -11.65
N ASN A 55 13.75 -2.35 -10.56
CA ASN A 55 12.31 -2.16 -10.47
C ASN A 55 11.96 -0.68 -10.15
N TYR A 56 12.91 0.25 -10.35
CA TYR A 56 12.75 1.69 -10.14
C TYR A 56 12.33 2.41 -11.41
N TYR A 57 11.28 3.22 -11.29
CA TYR A 57 10.73 4.03 -12.36
C TYR A 57 10.73 5.49 -11.97
N SER A 58 11.15 6.33 -12.90
CA SER A 58 11.12 7.80 -12.80
C SER A 58 10.05 8.35 -13.75
N ASN A 59 9.91 9.68 -13.79
CA ASN A 59 9.04 10.36 -14.76
C ASN A 59 7.62 9.77 -14.74
N LEU A 60 7.05 9.58 -13.55
CA LEU A 60 5.78 8.86 -13.38
C LEU A 60 4.61 9.70 -13.91
N TRP A 61 3.76 9.11 -14.76
CA TRP A 61 2.56 9.73 -15.33
C TRP A 61 1.31 8.92 -15.02
N VAL A 62 0.29 9.56 -14.45
CA VAL A 62 -1.06 8.99 -14.32
C VAL A 62 -1.91 9.50 -15.47
N MET A 63 -2.39 8.60 -16.32
CA MET A 63 -3.19 8.91 -17.52
C MET A 63 -4.60 8.36 -17.35
N VAL A 64 -5.61 9.13 -17.76
CA VAL A 64 -7.01 8.69 -17.82
C VAL A 64 -7.41 8.53 -19.28
N LYS A 65 -7.97 7.37 -19.63
CA LYS A 65 -8.46 7.03 -20.97
C LYS A 65 -9.93 6.60 -20.93
N ASN A 66 -10.68 6.88 -22.00
CA ASN A 66 -12.02 6.34 -22.19
C ASN A 66 -11.99 4.86 -22.64
N ALA A 67 -13.17 4.27 -22.88
CA ALA A 67 -13.30 2.87 -23.31
C ALA A 67 -12.65 2.59 -24.67
N GLU A 68 -12.60 3.60 -25.54
CA GLU A 68 -11.95 3.55 -26.86
C GLU A 68 -10.42 3.74 -26.79
N GLY A 69 -9.85 3.92 -25.59
CA GLY A 69 -8.42 4.15 -25.37
C GLY A 69 -7.93 5.57 -25.67
N LYS A 70 -8.82 6.51 -26.05
CA LYS A 70 -8.48 7.93 -26.19
C LYS A 70 -8.17 8.52 -24.82
N MET A 71 -7.03 9.19 -24.72
CA MET A 71 -6.63 9.92 -23.52
C MET A 71 -7.56 11.12 -23.27
N LEU A 72 -8.08 11.23 -22.05
CA LEU A 72 -8.93 12.32 -21.58
C LEU A 72 -8.10 13.37 -20.83
N THR A 73 -7.13 12.92 -20.02
CA THR A 73 -6.16 13.79 -19.34
C THR A 73 -4.93 12.99 -18.90
N ALA A 74 -3.86 13.69 -18.54
CA ALA A 74 -2.66 13.11 -17.95
C ALA A 74 -2.11 14.05 -16.85
N TRP A 75 -1.59 13.45 -15.79
CA TRP A 75 -0.99 14.14 -14.65
C TRP A 75 0.40 13.57 -14.38
N LYS A 76 1.42 14.44 -14.43
CA LYS A 76 2.79 14.09 -14.06
C LYS A 76 2.93 14.10 -12.55
N ALA A 77 3.51 13.05 -12.00
CA ALA A 77 3.74 12.97 -10.57
C ALA A 77 4.87 13.91 -10.13
N ASP A 78 4.61 14.61 -9.02
CA ASP A 78 5.60 15.35 -8.24
C ASP A 78 6.33 14.40 -7.25
N LEU A 79 6.81 13.28 -7.81
CA LEU A 79 7.59 12.25 -7.13
C LEU A 79 8.85 11.99 -7.96
N ASP A 80 10.01 11.93 -7.30
CA ASP A 80 11.31 11.63 -7.95
C ASP A 80 11.27 10.29 -8.73
N GLY A 81 10.43 9.37 -8.26
CA GLY A 81 10.17 8.06 -8.82
C GLY A 81 9.80 7.06 -7.74
N GLY A 82 9.90 5.77 -8.04
CA GLY A 82 9.87 4.73 -7.01
C GLY A 82 9.80 3.30 -7.55
N TYR A 83 9.76 2.37 -6.61
CA TYR A 83 9.68 0.93 -6.83
C TYR A 83 8.25 0.42 -6.60
N TYR A 84 7.90 -0.69 -7.26
CA TYR A 84 6.64 -1.44 -7.01
C TYR A 84 5.41 -0.51 -6.95
N CYS A 85 5.21 0.28 -8.00
CA CYS A 85 4.18 1.29 -8.04
C CYS A 85 2.77 0.70 -8.14
N LEU A 86 1.79 1.42 -7.61
CA LEU A 86 0.42 0.93 -7.45
C LEU A 86 -0.59 2.06 -7.70
N LEU A 87 -1.73 1.71 -8.29
CA LEU A 87 -2.95 2.51 -8.29
C LEU A 87 -4.05 1.76 -7.52
N GLU A 88 -4.74 2.44 -6.61
CA GLU A 88 -5.97 1.94 -5.96
C GLU A 88 -7.11 2.96 -6.11
N LYS A 89 -8.36 2.47 -6.05
CA LYS A 89 -9.55 3.33 -6.00
C LYS A 89 -9.81 3.84 -4.59
N VAL A 90 -10.17 5.11 -4.50
CA VAL A 90 -10.64 5.79 -3.30
C VAL A 90 -12.04 6.33 -3.59
N PRO A 91 -13.12 5.59 -3.27
CA PRO A 91 -14.47 6.03 -3.56
C PRO A 91 -14.83 7.25 -2.70
N VAL A 92 -15.26 8.33 -3.34
CA VAL A 92 -15.74 9.55 -2.68
C VAL A 92 -17.26 9.56 -2.72
N ASN A 93 -17.88 9.37 -1.56
CA ASN A 93 -19.32 9.55 -1.41
C ASN A 93 -19.63 11.06 -1.30
N ALA A 94 -20.46 11.59 -2.21
CA ALA A 94 -20.92 12.98 -2.24
C ALA A 94 -21.56 13.51 -0.93
N LYS A 95 -21.88 12.61 0.00
CA LYS A 95 -22.48 12.91 1.30
C LYS A 95 -21.85 12.04 2.40
N ALA A 96 -20.54 12.17 2.62
CA ALA A 96 -19.91 11.64 3.84
C ALA A 96 -20.72 12.12 5.07
N GLU A 97 -21.15 11.20 5.92
CA GLU A 97 -22.37 11.36 6.70
C GLU A 97 -22.27 12.44 7.80
N GLN A 98 -22.86 13.61 7.55
CA GLN A 98 -23.06 14.61 8.60
C GLN A 98 -24.11 14.20 9.66
N ASN A 99 -24.82 13.08 9.47
CA ASN A 99 -25.98 12.70 10.28
C ASN A 99 -25.60 12.27 11.71
N HIS A 100 -24.52 11.51 11.90
CA HIS A 100 -24.04 11.16 13.26
C HIS A 100 -23.56 12.37 14.07
N SER A 101 -23.24 13.50 13.42
CA SER A 101 -22.87 14.74 14.13
C SER A 101 -24.07 15.47 14.76
N LYS A 102 -25.31 15.30 14.25
CA LYS A 102 -26.46 16.11 14.67
C LYS A 102 -27.00 15.72 16.05
N ALA A 103 -26.98 14.44 16.41
CA ALA A 103 -27.38 13.99 17.75
C ALA A 103 -26.43 14.55 18.83
N LYS A 104 -25.12 14.32 18.66
CA LYS A 104 -24.08 14.76 19.61
C LYS A 104 -23.94 16.29 19.68
N ARG A 105 -24.15 17.01 18.57
CA ARG A 105 -24.14 18.49 18.56
C ARG A 105 -25.35 19.11 19.29
N LYS A 106 -26.45 18.39 19.49
CA LYS A 106 -27.60 18.94 20.23
C LYS A 106 -27.31 18.98 21.75
N GLU A 107 -26.82 17.87 22.31
CA GLU A 107 -26.41 17.77 23.72
C GLU A 107 -25.26 18.74 24.08
N ILE A 108 -24.31 18.93 23.17
CA ILE A 108 -23.15 19.82 23.41
C ILE A 108 -23.57 21.31 23.33
N LYS A 109 -24.49 21.68 22.44
CA LYS A 109 -24.99 23.07 22.35
C LYS A 109 -25.75 23.50 23.59
N GLU A 110 -26.61 22.63 24.14
CA GLU A 110 -27.37 22.94 25.37
C GLU A 110 -26.45 23.11 26.59
N LYS A 111 -25.30 22.40 26.65
CA LYS A 111 -24.29 22.59 27.71
C LYS A 111 -23.36 23.79 27.50
N GLN A 112 -23.14 24.24 26.27
CA GLN A 112 -22.23 25.37 25.97
C GLN A 112 -22.93 26.73 25.95
N GLN A 113 -24.26 26.79 25.76
CA GLN A 113 -25.00 28.06 25.81
C GLN A 113 -25.03 28.72 27.20
N ASN A 114 -24.74 27.99 28.28
CA ASN A 114 -24.65 28.53 29.64
C ASN A 114 -23.25 29.08 30.01
N ALA A 115 -22.24 28.96 29.14
CA ALA A 115 -20.85 29.33 29.45
C ALA A 115 -20.27 30.50 28.64
N ALA A 116 -21.00 30.99 27.62
CA ALA A 116 -20.51 31.98 26.65
C ALA A 116 -21.18 33.37 26.77
N ALA A 117 -21.47 33.80 28.01
CA ALA A 117 -21.91 35.17 28.32
C ALA A 117 -20.75 36.13 28.66
N ALA A 118 -19.51 35.78 28.28
CA ALA A 118 -18.30 36.52 28.64
C ALA A 118 -17.41 36.85 27.42
N MET A 119 -17.56 38.10 26.95
CA MET A 119 -16.54 38.95 26.31
C MET A 119 -16.17 38.69 24.83
N LYS A 120 -15.70 39.76 24.16
CA LYS A 120 -15.57 39.96 22.70
C LYS A 120 -14.26 40.69 22.31
N ASP A 121 -14.02 40.81 20.98
CA ASP A 121 -13.21 41.82 20.25
C ASP A 121 -11.65 41.62 20.27
N VAL A 122 -10.82 41.90 19.22
CA VAL A 122 -11.00 42.34 17.81
C VAL A 122 -9.73 42.06 16.93
N GLU A 123 -9.92 42.06 15.58
CA GLU A 123 -9.06 42.08 14.34
C GLU A 123 -7.62 42.75 14.28
N THR A 124 -6.72 42.68 13.24
CA THR A 124 -6.62 42.05 11.85
C THR A 124 -5.15 41.86 11.30
N ASN A 125 -4.98 41.23 10.10
CA ASN A 125 -4.00 41.43 8.98
C ASN A 125 -2.50 40.93 9.05
N GLN A 126 -2.04 39.94 8.24
CA GLN A 126 -1.44 39.96 6.84
C GLN A 126 0.09 40.35 6.76
N THR A 127 0.99 39.95 5.81
CA THR A 127 0.93 39.33 4.44
C THR A 127 2.25 38.59 3.98
N ALA A 128 2.24 37.98 2.76
CA ALA A 128 3.25 37.48 1.75
C ALA A 128 4.75 37.97 1.72
N ALA A 129 5.75 37.39 0.98
CA ALA A 129 5.98 36.10 0.24
C ALA A 129 7.42 36.00 -0.38
N LEU A 130 7.73 34.86 -1.08
CA LEU A 130 8.79 34.57 -2.11
C LEU A 130 10.15 34.00 -1.62
N SER A 131 10.95 33.20 -2.34
CA SER A 131 10.85 32.15 -3.40
C SER A 131 12.27 31.92 -3.99
N GLU A 132 12.71 30.69 -4.27
CA GLU A 132 13.88 30.45 -5.13
C GLU A 132 13.84 29.07 -5.83
N LYS A 133 14.52 28.96 -6.98
CA LYS A 133 14.67 27.81 -7.92
C LYS A 133 16.11 27.90 -8.46
N LYS A 134 16.85 26.87 -8.86
CA LYS A 134 16.64 25.72 -9.78
C LYS A 134 17.95 24.86 -9.68
N GLU A 135 18.21 23.72 -10.32
CA GLU A 135 18.13 23.32 -11.74
C GLU A 135 18.13 21.78 -11.86
N GLU A 136 17.52 21.24 -12.92
CA GLU A 136 17.75 19.87 -13.36
C GLU A 136 17.51 19.79 -14.89
N THR A 137 18.34 19.04 -15.62
CA THR A 137 18.21 18.86 -17.08
C THR A 137 18.63 17.47 -17.53
N ASP A 138 17.65 16.57 -17.57
CA ASP A 138 17.53 15.50 -18.59
C ASP A 138 16.06 15.08 -18.83
N GLU A 139 15.12 15.72 -18.15
CA GLU A 139 13.67 15.43 -18.16
C GLU A 139 12.93 15.98 -19.40
N LYS A 140 13.55 16.94 -20.10
CA LYS A 140 12.90 17.83 -21.07
C LYS A 140 12.35 17.18 -22.33
N ASP A 141 12.86 16.02 -22.78
CA ASP A 141 12.44 15.45 -24.06
C ASP A 141 11.13 14.65 -23.94
N THR A 142 10.98 13.86 -22.87
CA THR A 142 9.71 13.17 -22.55
C THR A 142 8.62 14.20 -22.20
N GLU A 143 8.93 15.22 -21.40
CA GLU A 143 8.01 16.32 -21.08
C GLU A 143 7.46 17.02 -22.34
N LYS A 144 8.32 17.34 -23.32
CA LYS A 144 7.88 18.01 -24.55
C LYS A 144 6.89 17.18 -25.37
N ARG A 145 7.05 15.85 -25.40
CA ARG A 145 6.13 14.96 -26.13
C ARG A 145 4.75 14.93 -25.47
N PHE A 146 4.69 14.80 -24.15
CA PHE A 146 3.42 14.81 -23.40
C PHE A 146 2.77 16.21 -23.29
N ALA A 147 3.56 17.28 -23.17
CA ALA A 147 3.06 18.65 -23.19
C ALA A 147 2.34 18.96 -24.52
N LYS A 148 2.93 18.55 -25.66
CA LYS A 148 2.32 18.69 -26.99
C LYS A 148 1.03 17.88 -27.13
N LEU A 149 0.95 16.72 -26.50
CA LEU A 149 -0.28 15.91 -26.44
C LEU A 149 -1.37 16.61 -25.62
N LEU A 150 -1.04 17.12 -24.43
CA LEU A 150 -1.93 17.91 -23.57
C LEU A 150 -2.42 19.19 -24.24
N GLU A 151 -1.57 19.83 -25.06
CA GLU A 151 -1.93 21.02 -25.84
C GLU A 151 -2.97 20.68 -26.91
N SER A 152 -2.78 19.58 -27.66
CA SER A 152 -3.78 19.10 -28.64
C SER A 152 -5.13 18.72 -28.03
N LEU A 153 -5.16 18.23 -26.77
CA LEU A 153 -6.41 17.91 -26.05
C LEU A 153 -7.18 19.15 -25.57
N LYS A 154 -6.50 20.30 -25.39
CA LYS A 154 -7.17 21.57 -25.06
C LYS A 154 -7.91 22.15 -26.26
N GLU A 155 -7.34 22.04 -27.45
CA GLU A 155 -7.93 22.55 -28.70
C GLU A 155 -9.25 21.83 -29.05
N GLU A 156 -9.36 20.52 -28.78
CA GLU A 156 -10.60 19.76 -29.03
C GLU A 156 -11.75 20.01 -28.05
N THR A 157 -11.53 20.68 -26.90
CA THR A 157 -12.50 20.70 -25.79
C THR A 157 -12.95 22.09 -25.31
N GLY A 158 -12.67 23.15 -26.07
CA GLY A 158 -13.24 24.50 -25.88
C GLY A 158 -12.87 25.20 -24.56
N GLU A 159 -12.04 26.24 -24.62
CA GLU A 159 -11.70 27.02 -23.42
C GLU A 159 -12.75 28.08 -23.09
N GLY A 160 -13.40 27.91 -21.94
CA GLY A 160 -14.12 28.98 -21.24
C GLY A 160 -13.26 29.48 -20.07
N THR A 161 -12.79 30.73 -20.15
CA THR A 161 -11.97 31.33 -19.09
C THR A 161 -12.80 31.74 -17.89
N ASP A 162 -12.73 30.98 -16.80
CA ASP A 162 -13.22 31.46 -15.49
C ASP A 162 -12.32 31.00 -14.34
N LYS A 163 -11.61 31.94 -13.69
CA LYS A 163 -10.70 31.69 -12.55
C LYS A 163 -11.45 31.58 -11.22
N LYS A 164 -12.56 30.84 -11.20
CA LYS A 164 -13.09 30.33 -9.92
C LYS A 164 -12.15 29.23 -9.43
N LYS A 165 -11.85 29.23 -8.12
CA LYS A 165 -11.31 28.03 -7.45
C LYS A 165 -12.32 26.92 -7.74
N ALA A 166 -11.97 25.98 -8.63
CA ALA A 166 -12.89 24.90 -8.93
C ALA A 166 -13.15 24.11 -7.65
N LYS A 167 -14.36 23.61 -7.50
CA LYS A 167 -14.78 22.80 -6.36
C LYS A 167 -14.51 21.34 -6.69
N ILE A 168 -14.22 20.49 -5.70
CA ILE A 168 -14.33 19.03 -5.88
C ILE A 168 -15.77 18.74 -6.32
N SER A 169 -15.96 17.81 -7.27
CA SER A 169 -17.30 17.47 -7.75
C SER A 169 -18.21 17.03 -6.61
N ASP A 170 -19.38 17.66 -6.51
CA ASP A 170 -20.45 17.27 -5.57
C ASP A 170 -21.13 15.94 -5.96
N LYS A 171 -20.66 15.25 -7.01
CA LYS A 171 -21.12 13.91 -7.41
C LYS A 171 -20.25 12.82 -6.78
N PRO A 172 -20.81 11.64 -6.48
CA PRO A 172 -19.99 10.48 -6.15
C PRO A 172 -19.07 10.15 -7.32
N HIS A 173 -17.79 9.89 -7.04
CA HIS A 173 -16.78 9.54 -8.04
C HIS A 173 -15.60 8.82 -7.35
N ASP A 174 -14.77 8.14 -8.14
CA ASP A 174 -13.54 7.51 -7.66
C ASP A 174 -12.37 8.49 -7.74
N GLN A 175 -11.73 8.79 -6.60
CA GLN A 175 -10.37 9.30 -6.57
C GLN A 175 -9.36 8.14 -6.73
N ILE A 176 -8.12 8.46 -7.08
CA ILE A 176 -7.07 7.49 -7.37
C ILE A 176 -5.92 7.66 -6.38
N LEU A 177 -5.66 6.64 -5.56
CA LEU A 177 -4.45 6.55 -4.76
C LEU A 177 -3.29 6.10 -5.65
N LEU A 178 -2.34 6.99 -5.89
CA LEU A 178 -1.02 6.66 -6.43
C LEU A 178 -0.06 6.33 -5.28
N MET A 179 0.67 5.23 -5.41
CA MET A 179 1.79 4.90 -4.53
C MET A 179 3.01 4.38 -5.26
N ALA A 180 4.20 4.73 -4.76
CA ALA A 180 5.49 4.22 -5.19
C ALA A 180 6.44 4.13 -3.99
N ALA A 181 7.11 2.99 -3.77
CA ALA A 181 8.07 2.86 -2.68
C ALA A 181 9.35 3.65 -2.96
N LYS A 182 9.90 4.35 -1.97
CA LYS A 182 11.17 5.09 -2.13
C LYS A 182 12.42 4.20 -2.15
N GLY A 183 12.26 2.92 -1.80
CA GLY A 183 13.36 1.98 -1.57
C GLY A 183 14.03 2.20 -0.21
N GLY A 184 15.02 1.37 0.10
CA GLY A 184 15.67 1.36 1.41
C GLY A 184 14.87 0.63 2.50
N LYS A 185 15.45 0.53 3.70
CA LYS A 185 14.96 -0.32 4.80
C LYS A 185 13.86 0.31 5.68
N ASN A 186 13.47 1.55 5.42
CA ASN A 186 12.50 2.29 6.25
C ASN A 186 11.03 2.11 5.82
N ALA A 187 10.80 1.37 4.73
CA ALA A 187 9.49 1.11 4.12
C ALA A 187 8.70 2.37 3.67
N ALA A 188 9.37 3.52 3.50
CA ALA A 188 8.73 4.76 3.09
C ALA A 188 8.16 4.70 1.65
N VAL A 189 7.01 5.35 1.45
CA VAL A 189 6.32 5.42 0.17
C VAL A 189 6.03 6.87 -0.21
N GLY A 190 6.28 7.23 -1.47
CA GLY A 190 5.65 8.39 -2.09
C GLY A 190 4.19 8.07 -2.36
N CYS A 191 3.28 8.90 -1.85
CA CYS A 191 1.83 8.72 -2.04
C CYS A 191 1.13 10.02 -2.46
N ARG A 192 0.09 9.88 -3.28
CA ARG A 192 -0.85 10.96 -3.64
C ARG A 192 -2.26 10.38 -3.75
N ILE A 193 -3.27 11.13 -3.30
CA ILE A 193 -4.67 10.86 -3.68
C ILE A 193 -5.04 11.91 -4.74
N LEU A 194 -5.41 11.43 -5.93
CA LEU A 194 -5.65 12.23 -7.11
C LEU A 194 -7.14 12.31 -7.43
N ASP A 195 -7.60 13.52 -7.71
CA ASP A 195 -8.97 13.85 -8.11
C ASP A 195 -8.95 14.31 -9.57
N PHE A 196 -9.68 13.57 -10.42
CA PHE A 196 -9.79 13.81 -11.86
C PHE A 196 -11.19 14.33 -12.25
N SER A 197 -12.00 14.77 -11.29
CA SER A 197 -13.38 15.18 -11.54
C SER A 197 -13.51 16.44 -12.41
N ASP A 198 -12.43 17.22 -12.55
CA ASP A 198 -12.19 18.19 -13.63
C ASP A 198 -10.91 17.79 -14.38
N TYR A 199 -11.06 17.18 -15.57
CA TYR A 199 -9.94 16.77 -16.42
C TYR A 199 -8.98 17.90 -16.81
N LYS A 200 -9.43 19.17 -16.79
CA LYS A 200 -8.59 20.34 -17.08
C LYS A 200 -7.83 20.84 -15.84
N LYS A 201 -8.18 20.37 -14.63
CA LYS A 201 -7.62 20.80 -13.33
C LYS A 201 -7.50 19.64 -12.34
N VAL A 202 -6.80 18.57 -12.74
CA VAL A 202 -6.45 17.43 -11.87
C VAL A 202 -5.76 17.91 -10.59
N ARG A 203 -6.10 17.32 -9.43
CA ARG A 203 -5.59 17.71 -8.11
C ARG A 203 -4.99 16.54 -7.37
N ALA A 204 -3.87 16.78 -6.68
CA ALA A 204 -3.57 16.02 -5.48
C ALA A 204 -4.40 16.59 -4.32
N VAL A 205 -5.37 15.83 -3.82
CA VAL A 205 -6.17 16.18 -2.64
C VAL A 205 -5.53 15.70 -1.33
N PHE A 206 -4.56 14.79 -1.42
CA PHE A 206 -3.69 14.39 -0.32
C PHE A 206 -2.29 14.04 -0.85
N SER A 207 -1.26 14.31 -0.06
CA SER A 207 0.13 13.99 -0.33
C SER A 207 0.85 13.49 0.94
N GLY A 208 1.99 12.83 0.77
CA GLY A 208 2.86 12.49 1.91
C GLY A 208 3.31 13.71 2.72
N ALA A 209 3.37 14.90 2.10
CA ALA A 209 3.70 16.15 2.79
C ALA A 209 2.62 16.60 3.77
N ASP A 210 1.33 16.32 3.48
CA ASP A 210 0.23 16.59 4.41
C ASP A 210 0.37 15.74 5.69
N SER A 211 0.78 14.47 5.54
CA SER A 211 1.11 13.61 6.70
C SER A 211 2.33 14.12 7.48
N MET A 212 3.38 14.56 6.78
CA MET A 212 4.57 15.16 7.41
C MET A 212 4.30 16.54 8.05
N GLY A 213 3.18 17.19 7.71
CA GLY A 213 2.70 18.41 8.37
C GLY A 213 2.31 18.20 9.84
N ILE A 214 2.19 16.95 10.27
CA ILE A 214 2.19 16.55 11.67
C ILE A 214 3.65 16.50 12.13
N ALA A 215 4.08 17.54 12.85
CA ALA A 215 5.46 17.66 13.27
C ALA A 215 5.77 16.67 14.40
N ALA A 216 6.31 15.51 14.03
CA ALA A 216 6.66 14.42 14.94
C ALA A 216 8.16 14.43 15.28
N LYS A 217 8.51 14.84 16.50
CA LYS A 217 9.87 14.84 17.03
C LYS A 217 10.07 13.67 18.00
N ALA A 218 10.97 12.76 17.66
CA ALA A 218 11.31 11.63 18.52
C ALA A 218 12.63 11.87 19.28
N GLU A 219 12.68 11.46 20.55
CA GLU A 219 13.86 11.59 21.41
C GLU A 219 14.03 10.37 22.31
N TYR A 220 15.28 10.05 22.68
CA TYR A 220 15.58 9.10 23.74
C TYR A 220 15.58 9.77 25.11
N LYS A 221 15.11 9.05 26.12
CA LYS A 221 15.13 9.43 27.54
C LYS A 221 15.88 8.35 28.33
N PRO A 222 16.34 8.61 29.57
CA PRO A 222 16.95 7.59 30.42
C PRO A 222 16.07 6.34 30.61
N ASP A 223 16.67 5.29 31.17
CA ASP A 223 15.99 4.05 31.55
C ASP A 223 15.38 3.28 30.37
N TYR A 224 16.07 3.32 29.23
CA TYR A 224 15.69 2.63 27.99
C TYR A 224 14.33 3.10 27.43
N LEU A 225 14.03 4.40 27.52
CA LEU A 225 12.77 4.97 27.05
C LEU A 225 12.96 5.86 25.81
N PHE A 226 11.91 6.01 25.01
CA PHE A 226 11.81 7.06 24.00
C PHE A 226 10.49 7.81 24.14
N THR A 227 10.46 9.04 23.61
CA THR A 227 9.25 9.85 23.48
C THR A 227 9.06 10.29 22.04
N VAL A 228 7.82 10.43 21.60
CA VAL A 228 7.44 11.06 20.33
C VAL A 228 6.49 12.20 20.65
N GLU A 229 6.94 13.43 20.44
CA GLU A 229 6.10 14.62 20.51
C GLU A 229 5.53 14.90 19.12
N SER A 230 4.22 15.07 19.01
CA SER A 230 3.49 15.29 17.77
C SER A 230 2.65 16.55 17.87
N VAL A 231 2.89 17.52 16.96
CA VAL A 231 2.11 18.76 16.89
C VAL A 231 1.27 18.76 15.61
N TRP A 232 -0.04 18.97 15.72
CA TRP A 232 -0.95 19.05 14.58
C TRP A 232 -1.90 20.25 14.62
N PRO A 233 -2.36 20.74 13.45
CA PRO A 233 -3.39 21.77 13.37
C PRO A 233 -4.78 21.19 13.62
N GLU A 234 -5.57 21.85 14.46
CA GLU A 234 -7.01 21.63 14.60
C GLU A 234 -7.79 22.45 13.56
N ALA A 235 -9.09 22.19 13.42
CA ALA A 235 -9.90 22.76 12.34
C ALA A 235 -10.11 24.29 12.41
N ASP A 236 -9.86 24.89 13.58
CA ASP A 236 -9.87 26.33 13.85
C ASP A 236 -8.49 27.00 13.66
N GLY A 237 -7.45 26.22 13.36
CA GLY A 237 -6.06 26.69 13.24
C GLY A 237 -5.26 26.66 14.53
N ASN A 238 -5.85 26.26 15.67
CA ASN A 238 -5.10 26.00 16.89
C ASN A 238 -4.15 24.80 16.71
N LYS A 239 -3.10 24.73 17.55
CA LYS A 239 -2.15 23.61 17.53
C LYS A 239 -2.31 22.78 18.79
N LYS A 240 -2.48 21.48 18.61
CA LYS A 240 -2.48 20.50 19.69
C LYS A 240 -1.18 19.72 19.69
N THR A 241 -0.54 19.65 20.84
CA THR A 241 0.64 18.80 21.08
C THR A 241 0.21 17.54 21.83
N LEU A 242 0.57 16.37 21.32
CA LEU A 242 0.55 15.11 22.06
C LEU A 242 1.97 14.60 22.28
N SER A 243 2.21 13.96 23.42
CA SER A 243 3.46 13.25 23.69
C SER A 243 3.14 11.80 24.00
N PHE A 244 3.82 10.90 23.29
CA PHE A 244 3.76 9.46 23.48
C PHE A 244 5.10 8.98 24.03
N SER A 245 5.10 7.86 24.75
CA SER A 245 6.33 7.21 25.25
C SER A 245 6.29 5.71 25.01
N GLY A 246 7.47 5.09 24.92
CA GLY A 246 7.62 3.65 24.76
C GLY A 246 9.03 3.17 25.12
N SER A 247 9.25 1.86 25.02
CA SER A 247 10.52 1.22 25.33
C SER A 247 11.49 1.23 24.14
N ALA A 248 12.78 1.51 24.39
CA ALA A 248 13.82 1.63 23.39
C ALA A 248 14.89 0.53 23.55
N LYS A 249 15.11 -0.26 22.50
CA LYS A 249 16.23 -1.21 22.45
C LYS A 249 17.58 -0.47 22.52
N ASN A 250 18.59 -1.07 23.16
CA ASN A 250 19.95 -0.52 23.25
C ASN A 250 20.76 -0.70 21.95
N VAL A 251 20.22 -0.20 20.83
CA VAL A 251 20.92 -0.20 19.54
C VAL A 251 22.15 0.71 19.60
N LEU A 252 23.21 0.34 18.87
CA LEU A 252 24.44 1.15 18.75
C LEU A 252 25.11 1.54 20.08
N GLN A 253 24.84 0.84 21.19
CA GLN A 253 25.28 1.22 22.55
C GLN A 253 24.80 2.64 22.93
N LEU A 254 23.52 2.91 22.69
CA LEU A 254 22.84 4.15 23.05
C LEU A 254 22.80 4.40 24.56
N TYR A 255 22.61 3.34 25.35
CA TYR A 255 22.52 3.36 26.82
C TYR A 255 23.71 2.68 27.47
N ARG A 256 24.16 3.22 28.60
CA ARG A 256 25.07 2.54 29.55
C ARG A 256 24.28 1.49 30.35
N LYS A 257 25.00 0.61 31.05
CA LYS A 257 24.41 -0.42 31.91
C LYS A 257 23.50 0.13 33.03
N ASP A 258 23.73 1.38 33.44
CA ASP A 258 22.97 2.10 34.46
C ASP A 258 21.69 2.80 33.93
N GLY A 259 21.32 2.59 32.67
CA GLY A 259 20.16 3.25 32.04
C GLY A 259 20.42 4.68 31.54
N SER A 260 21.58 5.28 31.85
CA SER A 260 21.93 6.61 31.36
C SER A 260 22.24 6.62 29.85
N ILE A 261 21.89 7.71 29.17
CA ILE A 261 22.18 7.86 27.74
C ILE A 261 23.69 8.05 27.55
N ALA A 262 24.30 7.11 26.81
CA ALA A 262 25.71 7.17 26.40
C ALA A 262 25.92 8.07 25.19
N LYS A 263 24.94 8.11 24.26
CA LYS A 263 25.04 8.81 22.98
C LYS A 263 23.91 9.83 22.77
N PRO A 264 23.94 10.98 23.49
CA PRO A 264 22.85 11.96 23.51
C PRO A 264 22.65 12.75 22.20
N TYR A 265 23.45 12.48 21.17
CA TYR A 265 23.30 13.00 19.81
C TYR A 265 22.46 12.07 18.90
N LEU A 266 22.27 10.80 19.26
CA LEU A 266 21.40 9.89 18.52
C LEU A 266 19.93 10.21 18.77
N ARG A 267 19.09 10.06 17.76
CA ARG A 267 17.63 10.24 17.83
C ARG A 267 16.94 9.07 17.12
N PRO A 268 15.71 8.71 17.51
CA PRO A 268 14.85 7.93 16.66
C PRO A 268 14.51 8.71 15.38
N LEU A 269 14.22 8.00 14.30
CA LEU A 269 13.79 8.55 13.01
C LEU A 269 12.30 8.30 12.84
N VAL A 270 11.50 9.37 12.71
CA VAL A 270 10.13 9.25 12.19
C VAL A 270 10.22 9.26 10.66
N THR A 271 9.67 8.25 10.00
CA THR A 271 9.68 8.16 8.53
C THR A 271 8.61 9.04 7.89
N GLU A 272 8.69 9.20 6.57
CA GLU A 272 7.50 9.51 5.76
C GLU A 272 6.44 8.39 5.88
N VAL A 273 5.29 8.59 5.25
CA VAL A 273 4.22 7.59 5.17
C VAL A 273 4.81 6.23 4.73
N ALA A 274 4.47 5.18 5.46
CA ALA A 274 4.82 3.79 5.15
C ALA A 274 3.58 2.96 4.75
N SER A 275 2.40 3.36 5.23
CA SER A 275 1.11 2.72 4.92
C SER A 275 0.03 3.80 4.81
N LEU A 276 -0.89 3.62 3.86
CA LEU A 276 -2.02 4.50 3.60
C LEU A 276 -3.21 3.65 3.13
N THR A 277 -4.38 3.82 3.72
CA THR A 277 -5.63 3.20 3.24
C THR A 277 -6.84 4.07 3.56
N MET A 278 -7.94 3.81 2.85
CA MET A 278 -9.26 4.40 3.13
C MET A 278 -10.16 3.37 3.81
N LEU A 279 -10.99 3.82 4.75
CA LEU A 279 -12.04 3.05 5.41
C LEU A 279 -13.11 4.01 5.98
N GLY A 280 -14.40 3.77 5.78
CA GLY A 280 -15.49 4.57 6.36
C GLY A 280 -15.52 6.03 5.90
N GLY A 281 -15.01 6.33 4.71
CA GLY A 281 -14.78 7.72 4.25
C GLY A 281 -13.74 8.47 5.10
N ARG A 282 -12.92 7.75 5.86
CA ARG A 282 -11.73 8.24 6.57
C ARG A 282 -10.47 7.75 5.89
N LEU A 283 -9.46 8.60 5.87
CA LEU A 283 -8.11 8.26 5.45
C LEU A 283 -7.32 7.83 6.68
N PHE A 284 -6.48 6.82 6.50
CA PHE A 284 -5.57 6.32 7.51
C PHE A 284 -4.15 6.38 6.95
N THR A 285 -3.22 6.97 7.70
CA THR A 285 -1.79 6.93 7.39
C THR A 285 -0.99 6.40 8.57
N GLU A 286 0.14 5.77 8.29
CA GLU A 286 1.08 5.33 9.31
C GLU A 286 2.51 5.72 8.93
N GLN A 287 3.27 6.15 9.92
CA GLN A 287 4.69 6.44 9.83
C GLN A 287 5.44 5.56 10.83
N ASN A 288 6.57 4.99 10.42
CA ASN A 288 7.40 4.19 11.31
C ASN A 288 8.22 5.12 12.21
N VAL A 289 8.29 4.81 13.50
CA VAL A 289 9.27 5.38 14.43
C VAL A 289 10.39 4.36 14.56
N LEU A 290 11.51 4.61 13.90
CA LEU A 290 12.67 3.72 13.85
C LEU A 290 13.72 4.15 14.88
N ALA A 291 14.48 3.20 15.41
CA ALA A 291 15.62 3.48 16.24
C ALA A 291 16.77 4.13 15.44
N ALA A 292 17.80 4.61 16.12
CA ALA A 292 18.92 5.34 15.52
C ALA A 292 19.77 4.54 14.51
N ASN A 293 19.54 3.24 14.36
CA ASN A 293 20.12 2.41 13.29
C ASN A 293 19.29 2.41 11.99
N GLY A 294 18.12 3.08 11.98
CA GLY A 294 17.20 3.15 10.84
C GLY A 294 16.57 1.80 10.46
N GLN A 295 16.54 0.82 11.36
CA GLN A 295 16.09 -0.55 11.09
C GLN A 295 15.16 -1.12 12.16
N ASP A 296 15.49 -0.96 13.45
CA ASP A 296 14.61 -1.44 14.53
C ASP A 296 13.38 -0.54 14.65
N LEU A 297 12.19 -1.13 14.52
CA LEU A 297 10.93 -0.44 14.82
C LEU A 297 10.80 -0.23 16.34
N LEU A 298 10.53 1.01 16.75
CA LEU A 298 10.19 1.40 18.12
C LEU A 298 8.67 1.60 18.31
N GLY A 299 7.94 1.84 17.23
CA GLY A 299 6.49 2.01 17.22
C GLY A 299 6.01 2.61 15.90
N ARG A 300 4.70 2.77 15.74
CA ARG A 300 4.10 3.43 14.56
C ARG A 300 3.22 4.59 14.97
N LEU A 301 3.48 5.76 14.40
CA LEU A 301 2.61 6.92 14.51
C LEU A 301 1.48 6.73 13.49
N ALA A 302 0.29 6.43 13.98
CA ALA A 302 -0.88 6.12 13.17
C ALA A 302 -1.88 7.30 13.25
N VAL A 303 -2.36 7.76 12.10
CA VAL A 303 -3.20 8.96 11.97
C VAL A 303 -4.49 8.65 11.22
N ARG A 304 -5.63 9.06 11.79
CA ARG A 304 -6.96 9.00 11.17
C ARG A 304 -7.38 10.41 10.77
N TRP A 305 -7.71 10.60 9.50
CA TRP A 305 -8.05 11.89 8.91
C TRP A 305 -9.48 11.91 8.40
N ALA A 306 -10.13 13.08 8.52
CA ALA A 306 -11.41 13.36 7.90
C ALA A 306 -11.29 14.43 6.82
N LEU A 307 -11.95 14.20 5.69
CA LEU A 307 -12.14 15.23 4.67
C LEU A 307 -13.18 16.25 5.17
N LYS A 308 -12.75 17.50 5.36
CA LYS A 308 -13.56 18.64 5.81
C LYS A 308 -13.21 19.82 4.90
N GLU A 309 -14.20 20.39 4.23
CA GLU A 309 -14.02 21.57 3.35
C GLU A 309 -12.88 21.39 2.33
N GLU A 310 -12.88 20.25 1.63
CA GLU A 310 -11.85 19.84 0.65
C GLU A 310 -10.43 19.62 1.21
N LYS A 311 -10.26 19.57 2.55
CA LYS A 311 -8.96 19.31 3.21
C LYS A 311 -9.03 18.10 4.12
N TRP A 312 -7.95 17.32 4.17
CA TRP A 312 -7.78 16.28 5.19
C TRP A 312 -7.32 16.93 6.50
N ILE A 313 -8.09 16.72 7.57
CA ILE A 313 -7.81 17.20 8.92
C ILE A 313 -7.66 15.99 9.83
N PRO A 314 -6.58 15.88 10.63
CA PRO A 314 -6.42 14.78 11.58
C PRO A 314 -7.55 14.84 12.64
N GLU A 315 -8.17 13.69 12.91
CA GLU A 315 -9.16 13.53 14.00
C GLU A 315 -8.57 12.79 15.20
N GLU A 316 -7.59 11.92 14.95
CA GLU A 316 -6.98 11.06 15.96
C GLU A 316 -5.56 10.67 15.54
N ILE A 317 -4.64 10.66 16.51
CA ILE A 317 -3.29 10.10 16.35
C ILE A 317 -3.00 9.22 17.57
N THR A 318 -2.44 8.06 17.30
CA THR A 318 -1.93 7.13 18.31
C THR A 318 -0.48 6.74 17.98
N LEU A 319 0.31 6.47 19.01
CA LEU A 319 1.53 5.67 18.86
C LEU A 319 1.14 4.23 19.17
N THR A 320 1.18 3.35 18.18
CA THR A 320 0.95 1.91 18.40
C THR A 320 2.28 1.22 18.66
N ASP A 321 2.38 0.56 19.81
CA ASP A 321 3.49 -0.36 20.16
C ASP A 321 3.27 -1.73 19.50
N THR A 322 2.95 -1.72 18.20
CA THR A 322 2.94 -2.95 17.40
C THR A 322 4.39 -3.31 17.05
N LEU A 323 5.10 -3.77 18.08
CA LEU A 323 6.01 -4.91 17.98
C LEU A 323 5.28 -6.02 17.21
N ASP A 324 5.34 -5.96 15.88
CA ASP A 324 4.72 -6.96 15.02
C ASP A 324 5.38 -8.31 15.30
N GLU A 325 4.71 -9.14 16.09
CA GLU A 325 4.93 -10.59 16.04
C GLU A 325 4.69 -11.11 14.61
N LEU A 326 3.83 -10.41 13.86
CA LEU A 326 3.54 -10.57 12.42
C LEU A 326 4.73 -10.34 11.47
N LEU A 327 5.80 -9.67 11.93
CA LEU A 327 7.02 -9.36 11.17
C LEU A 327 8.29 -9.61 12.00
N LYS A 328 8.22 -10.45 13.05
CA LYS A 328 9.40 -10.83 13.82
C LYS A 328 10.44 -11.45 12.88
N PRO A 329 11.71 -11.00 12.92
CA PRO A 329 12.77 -11.49 12.03
C PRO A 329 13.28 -12.91 12.37
N ASP A 330 12.49 -13.70 13.09
CA ASP A 330 12.75 -15.10 13.45
C ASP A 330 12.45 -16.05 12.27
N ALA A 331 11.80 -15.53 11.22
CA ALA A 331 11.73 -16.19 9.92
C ALA A 331 12.99 -15.87 9.10
N ASP A 332 13.56 -16.90 8.46
CA ASP A 332 14.64 -16.78 7.48
C ASP A 332 14.31 -15.69 6.43
N ASP A 333 15.33 -15.08 5.80
CA ASP A 333 15.19 -14.00 4.79
C ASP A 333 14.13 -14.26 3.71
N ALA A 334 13.82 -15.54 3.43
CA ALA A 334 12.82 -16.03 2.47
C ALA A 334 11.35 -15.68 2.80
N ASN A 335 11.04 -15.07 3.95
CA ASN A 335 9.68 -14.66 4.32
C ASN A 335 9.47 -13.13 4.32
N ARG A 336 10.39 -12.33 3.75
CA ARG A 336 10.21 -10.88 3.66
C ARG A 336 9.28 -10.49 2.49
N PRO A 337 8.14 -9.80 2.74
CA PRO A 337 7.26 -9.29 1.68
C PRO A 337 7.86 -8.13 0.86
N ASP A 338 9.02 -7.61 1.30
CA ASP A 338 9.76 -6.53 0.65
C ASP A 338 10.58 -7.01 -0.56
N GLY A 339 9.91 -7.18 -1.70
CA GLY A 339 10.58 -7.43 -2.98
C GLY A 339 10.96 -8.89 -3.24
N ALA A 340 10.01 -9.79 -3.03
CA ALA A 340 10.13 -11.21 -3.41
C ALA A 340 10.10 -11.33 -4.95
N GLY A 341 11.25 -11.16 -5.60
CA GLY A 341 11.35 -11.14 -7.06
C GLY A 341 10.74 -9.87 -7.67
N ASN A 342 9.90 -10.02 -8.70
CA ASN A 342 9.32 -8.88 -9.43
C ASN A 342 8.03 -8.32 -8.78
N TRP A 343 7.76 -8.62 -7.51
CA TRP A 343 6.57 -8.15 -6.79
C TRP A 343 6.87 -7.74 -5.35
N LYS A 344 5.96 -6.96 -4.76
CA LYS A 344 5.99 -6.54 -3.35
C LYS A 344 4.60 -6.63 -2.74
N LEU A 345 4.52 -7.03 -1.47
CA LEU A 345 3.29 -6.95 -0.68
C LEU A 345 3.33 -5.75 0.26
N TYR A 346 2.29 -4.91 0.20
CA TYR A 346 2.06 -3.79 1.09
C TYR A 346 1.01 -4.16 2.15
N PRO A 347 1.34 -4.11 3.45
CA PRO A 347 0.33 -4.09 4.50
C PRO A 347 -0.39 -2.73 4.48
N ARG A 348 -1.73 -2.77 4.39
CA ARG A 348 -2.61 -1.62 4.58
C ARG A 348 -3.27 -1.72 5.94
N ARG A 349 -3.32 -0.63 6.71
CA ARG A 349 -4.00 -0.64 8.02
C ARG A 349 -4.81 0.61 8.28
N ALA A 350 -6.01 0.39 8.78
CA ALA A 350 -6.84 1.35 9.48
C ALA A 350 -6.95 0.94 10.95
N PHE A 351 -7.39 1.86 11.81
CA PHE A 351 -7.53 1.61 13.24
C PHE A 351 -8.77 2.30 13.82
N ILE A 352 -9.44 1.65 14.77
CA ILE A 352 -10.65 2.17 15.43
C ILE A 352 -10.53 1.86 16.92
N GLY A 353 -10.09 2.85 17.70
CA GLY A 353 -9.71 2.63 19.09
C GLY A 353 -8.47 1.72 19.18
N ASP A 354 -8.63 0.57 19.84
CA ASP A 354 -7.62 -0.49 19.97
C ASP A 354 -7.61 -1.48 18.78
N ARG A 355 -8.66 -1.51 17.96
CA ARG A 355 -8.79 -2.44 16.83
C ARG A 355 -7.90 -2.03 15.67
N VAL A 356 -7.19 -2.99 15.09
CA VAL A 356 -6.47 -2.84 13.82
C VAL A 356 -7.23 -3.59 12.72
N ILE A 357 -7.43 -2.92 11.58
CA ILE A 357 -8.10 -3.47 10.41
C ILE A 357 -7.07 -3.48 9.29
N SER A 358 -6.48 -4.65 9.06
CA SER A 358 -5.38 -4.86 8.12
C SER A 358 -5.83 -5.58 6.85
N ARG A 359 -5.26 -5.21 5.70
CA ARG A 359 -5.38 -5.97 4.45
C ARG A 359 -4.07 -6.05 3.66
N PRO A 360 -3.81 -7.17 2.98
CA PRO A 360 -2.71 -7.31 2.04
C PRO A 360 -3.05 -6.62 0.71
N VAL A 361 -2.10 -5.92 0.10
CA VAL A 361 -2.19 -5.43 -1.29
C VAL A 361 -0.88 -5.68 -2.01
N VAL A 362 -0.92 -6.40 -3.13
CA VAL A 362 0.25 -6.76 -3.93
C VAL A 362 0.47 -5.72 -5.02
N ALA A 363 1.73 -5.38 -5.29
CA ALA A 363 2.15 -4.69 -6.50
C ALA A 363 3.07 -5.61 -7.31
N VAL A 364 2.87 -5.67 -8.64
CA VAL A 364 3.67 -6.52 -9.53
C VAL A 364 4.25 -5.67 -10.65
N GLU A 365 5.58 -5.69 -10.78
CA GLU A 365 6.31 -4.93 -11.78
C GLU A 365 5.86 -5.28 -13.21
N GLU A 366 5.52 -4.25 -14.00
CA GLU A 366 5.16 -4.31 -15.43
C GLU A 366 4.02 -5.28 -15.79
N LYS A 367 3.23 -5.74 -14.80
CA LYS A 367 2.17 -6.74 -14.98
C LYS A 367 0.89 -6.34 -14.24
N PRO A 368 0.25 -5.22 -14.61
CA PRO A 368 -0.90 -4.70 -13.88
C PRO A 368 -2.12 -5.63 -13.94
N GLU A 369 -2.32 -6.40 -15.01
CA GLU A 369 -3.38 -7.41 -15.08
C GLU A 369 -3.22 -8.53 -14.04
N LEU A 370 -1.97 -8.98 -13.82
CA LEU A 370 -1.64 -9.99 -12.80
C LEU A 370 -1.80 -9.42 -11.38
N GLN A 371 -1.31 -8.20 -11.17
CA GLN A 371 -1.50 -7.44 -9.93
C GLN A 371 -2.99 -7.32 -9.57
N ASN A 372 -3.81 -6.88 -10.51
CA ASN A 372 -5.25 -6.68 -10.30
C ASN A 372 -5.95 -8.02 -10.02
N LYS A 373 -5.64 -9.07 -10.77
CA LYS A 373 -6.19 -10.41 -10.55
C LYS A 373 -5.93 -10.97 -9.14
N ILE A 374 -4.76 -10.68 -8.56
CA ILE A 374 -4.42 -11.04 -7.18
C ILE A 374 -5.20 -10.14 -6.21
N ASN A 375 -5.13 -8.82 -6.39
CA ASN A 375 -5.77 -7.86 -5.51
C ASN A 375 -7.30 -7.96 -5.50
N ASP A 376 -7.94 -8.35 -6.60
CA ASP A 376 -9.39 -8.58 -6.65
C ASP A 376 -9.81 -9.74 -5.75
N LYS A 377 -9.03 -10.85 -5.71
CA LYS A 377 -9.28 -11.97 -4.79
C LYS A 377 -9.08 -11.54 -3.32
N LEU A 378 -8.08 -10.70 -3.05
CA LEU A 378 -7.83 -10.14 -1.72
C LEU A 378 -8.92 -9.13 -1.29
N ASN A 379 -9.42 -8.31 -2.22
CA ASN A 379 -10.52 -7.38 -1.99
C ASN A 379 -11.85 -8.12 -1.75
N VAL A 380 -12.10 -9.23 -2.43
CA VAL A 380 -13.24 -10.12 -2.17
C VAL A 380 -13.20 -10.68 -0.74
N TRP A 381 -12.03 -11.09 -0.24
CA TRP A 381 -11.87 -11.45 1.17
C TRP A 381 -12.13 -10.25 2.10
N TYR A 382 -11.52 -9.09 1.83
CA TYR A 382 -11.63 -7.90 2.67
C TYR A 382 -13.09 -7.45 2.84
N ALA A 383 -13.90 -7.59 1.80
CA ALA A 383 -15.34 -7.25 1.79
C ALA A 383 -16.25 -8.24 2.56
N LYS A 384 -15.74 -9.38 3.08
CA LYS A 384 -16.57 -10.37 3.79
C LYS A 384 -17.03 -9.93 5.18
N ALA A 385 -16.23 -9.11 5.86
CA ALA A 385 -16.57 -8.56 7.17
C ALA A 385 -17.19 -7.16 7.05
N PRO A 386 -18.03 -6.74 8.02
CA PRO A 386 -18.45 -5.34 8.18
C PRO A 386 -17.28 -4.37 8.23
N GLU A 387 -17.52 -3.10 7.87
CA GLU A 387 -16.45 -2.13 7.66
C GLU A 387 -15.52 -1.96 8.88
N GLU A 388 -16.11 -1.79 10.07
CA GLU A 388 -15.41 -1.54 11.34
C GLU A 388 -14.90 -2.80 12.08
N ASP A 389 -15.08 -3.99 11.51
CA ASP A 389 -14.70 -5.25 12.15
C ASP A 389 -13.24 -5.63 11.91
N GLU A 390 -12.66 -6.29 12.92
CA GLU A 390 -11.28 -6.73 12.95
C GLU A 390 -10.96 -7.65 11.77
N ARG A 391 -9.87 -7.31 11.06
CA ARG A 391 -9.30 -8.11 9.98
C ARG A 391 -7.79 -8.12 10.15
N ALA A 392 -7.19 -9.29 10.03
CA ALA A 392 -5.74 -9.46 10.10
C ALA A 392 -5.28 -10.42 9.00
N PHE A 393 -4.01 -10.34 8.64
CA PHE A 393 -3.38 -11.35 7.80
C PHE A 393 -1.98 -11.68 8.32
N GLN A 394 -1.53 -12.90 8.04
CA GLN A 394 -0.17 -13.35 8.30
C GLN A 394 0.46 -13.81 6.98
N VAL A 395 1.67 -13.33 6.70
CA VAL A 395 2.50 -13.88 5.62
C VAL A 395 3.13 -15.18 6.12
N LYS A 396 2.80 -16.30 5.49
CA LYS A 396 3.42 -17.60 5.79
C LYS A 396 4.64 -17.86 4.92
N TYR A 397 4.62 -17.40 3.66
CA TYR A 397 5.74 -17.43 2.73
C TYR A 397 5.61 -16.34 1.68
N ALA A 398 6.76 -15.79 1.23
CA ALA A 398 6.85 -14.79 0.18
C ALA A 398 8.11 -15.04 -0.68
N GLY A 399 8.02 -15.95 -1.65
CA GLY A 399 9.07 -16.24 -2.64
C GLY A 399 8.69 -15.75 -4.04
N GLU A 400 9.59 -15.87 -5.03
CA GLU A 400 9.38 -15.28 -6.36
C GLU A 400 8.07 -15.80 -7.01
N ASN A 401 7.81 -17.10 -6.85
CA ASN A 401 6.71 -17.80 -7.52
C ASN A 401 5.49 -18.12 -6.62
N LEU A 402 5.58 -17.89 -5.30
CA LEU A 402 4.54 -18.26 -4.33
C LEU A 402 4.39 -17.22 -3.21
N LEU A 403 3.15 -16.78 -2.99
CA LEU A 403 2.73 -16.01 -1.82
C LEU A 403 1.69 -16.83 -1.04
N SER A 404 2.04 -17.23 0.19
CA SER A 404 1.13 -17.93 1.11
C SER A 404 0.66 -16.96 2.21
N LEU A 405 -0.64 -16.74 2.29
CA LEU A 405 -1.29 -15.87 3.28
C LEU A 405 -2.32 -16.65 4.12
N GLU A 406 -2.28 -16.49 5.43
CA GLU A 406 -3.42 -16.79 6.31
C GLU A 406 -4.19 -15.49 6.55
N LEU A 407 -5.47 -15.49 6.25
CA LEU A 407 -6.35 -14.33 6.24
C LEU A 407 -7.45 -14.53 7.29
N GLY A 408 -7.54 -13.65 8.29
CA GLY A 408 -8.48 -13.77 9.41
C GLY A 408 -9.44 -12.60 9.50
N TYR A 409 -10.74 -12.87 9.71
CA TYR A 409 -11.75 -11.85 9.99
C TYR A 409 -12.74 -12.34 11.04
N ARG A 410 -13.44 -11.41 11.71
CA ARG A 410 -14.58 -11.77 12.57
C ARG A 410 -15.89 -11.70 11.81
N ASN A 411 -16.76 -12.69 12.01
CA ASN A 411 -18.14 -12.64 11.54
C ASN A 411 -19.02 -11.82 12.52
N LYS A 412 -20.30 -11.64 12.16
CA LYS A 412 -21.27 -10.88 12.98
C LYS A 412 -21.58 -11.49 14.36
N ASN A 413 -21.24 -12.76 14.56
CA ASN A 413 -21.39 -13.47 15.85
C ASN A 413 -20.14 -13.31 16.73
N GLY A 414 -19.07 -12.67 16.23
CA GLY A 414 -17.77 -12.53 16.89
C GLY A 414 -16.80 -13.69 16.67
N GLU A 415 -17.24 -14.74 15.95
CA GLU A 415 -16.44 -15.91 15.60
C GLU A 415 -15.32 -15.54 14.64
N VAL A 416 -14.15 -16.15 14.82
CA VAL A 416 -12.99 -15.95 13.95
C VAL A 416 -13.08 -16.90 12.76
N ILE A 417 -13.11 -16.35 11.56
CA ILE A 417 -13.06 -17.10 10.31
C ILE A 417 -11.66 -16.95 9.72
N ARG A 418 -11.06 -18.07 9.30
CA ARG A 418 -9.73 -18.10 8.69
C ARG A 418 -9.80 -18.68 7.27
N GLU A 419 -9.07 -18.05 6.36
CA GLU A 419 -8.83 -18.54 5.00
C GLU A 419 -7.33 -18.68 4.74
N LEU A 420 -6.93 -19.65 3.92
CA LEU A 420 -5.54 -19.88 3.55
C LEU A 420 -5.39 -19.76 2.03
N HIS A 421 -4.72 -18.71 1.58
CA HIS A 421 -4.59 -18.35 0.16
C HIS A 421 -3.14 -18.55 -0.28
N ASN A 422 -2.91 -19.47 -1.23
CA ASN A 422 -1.61 -19.72 -1.85
C ASN A 422 -1.63 -19.22 -3.29
N PHE A 423 -1.13 -18.02 -3.56
CA PHE A 423 -1.10 -17.44 -4.90
C PHE A 423 0.12 -17.95 -5.69
N ASN A 424 -0.13 -18.51 -6.87
CA ASN A 424 0.91 -18.70 -7.88
C ASN A 424 1.25 -17.33 -8.50
N MET A 425 2.38 -16.76 -8.10
CA MET A 425 2.76 -15.39 -8.48
C MET A 425 3.10 -15.23 -9.97
N ARG A 426 3.16 -16.32 -10.74
CA ARG A 426 3.30 -16.27 -12.20
C ARG A 426 1.98 -15.98 -12.92
N ASN A 427 0.82 -16.32 -12.33
CA ASN A 427 -0.48 -16.25 -13.01
C ASN A 427 -1.66 -15.75 -12.15
N GLY A 428 -1.45 -15.50 -10.86
CA GLY A 428 -2.42 -14.93 -9.94
C GLY A 428 -3.53 -15.89 -9.48
N GLU A 429 -3.43 -17.19 -9.76
CA GLU A 429 -4.40 -18.18 -9.27
C GLU A 429 -4.07 -18.69 -7.87
N LEU A 430 -5.11 -19.11 -7.14
CA LEU A 430 -4.98 -19.81 -5.88
C LEU A 430 -4.71 -21.29 -6.14
N ILE A 431 -3.67 -21.84 -5.51
CA ILE A 431 -3.26 -23.23 -5.65
C ILE A 431 -3.86 -24.07 -4.52
N LYS A 432 -4.76 -24.99 -4.85
CA LYS A 432 -5.33 -25.97 -3.90
C LYS A 432 -4.36 -27.09 -3.57
N LEU A 433 -4.67 -27.87 -2.53
CA LEU A 433 -3.85 -29.00 -2.10
C LEU A 433 -3.63 -30.04 -3.21
N ASP A 434 -4.69 -30.42 -3.92
CA ASP A 434 -4.64 -31.38 -5.02
C ASP A 434 -4.11 -30.79 -6.33
N GLU A 435 -4.01 -29.47 -6.44
CA GLU A 435 -3.32 -28.77 -7.53
C GLU A 435 -1.80 -28.71 -7.25
N MET A 436 -1.38 -28.52 -6.00
CA MET A 436 0.03 -28.51 -5.58
C MET A 436 0.65 -29.92 -5.54
N PHE A 437 -0.06 -30.90 -4.97
CA PHE A 437 0.48 -32.23 -4.69
C PHE A 437 -0.26 -33.35 -5.44
N ASN A 438 0.46 -34.43 -5.72
CA ASN A 438 -0.11 -35.69 -6.19
C ASN A 438 -0.78 -36.47 -5.04
N THR A 439 -1.86 -35.89 -4.49
CA THR A 439 -2.63 -36.43 -3.35
C THR A 439 -3.26 -37.80 -3.60
N LYS A 440 -3.35 -38.24 -4.86
CA LYS A 440 -3.83 -39.56 -5.27
C LYS A 440 -2.76 -40.66 -5.19
N ASN A 441 -1.49 -40.30 -5.02
CA ASN A 441 -0.44 -41.28 -4.78
C ASN A 441 -0.69 -41.96 -3.41
N PRO A 442 -0.78 -43.31 -3.35
CA PRO A 442 -1.06 -44.04 -2.11
C PRO A 442 -0.03 -43.82 -1.00
N ASP A 443 1.18 -43.37 -1.34
CA ASP A 443 2.24 -43.08 -0.37
C ASP A 443 2.19 -41.66 0.19
N PHE A 444 1.39 -40.75 -0.39
CA PHE A 444 1.29 -39.36 0.07
C PHE A 444 0.89 -39.30 1.55
N LEU A 445 -0.27 -39.85 1.92
CA LEU A 445 -0.74 -39.89 3.32
C LEU A 445 0.17 -40.73 4.23
N LYS A 446 0.85 -41.75 3.70
CA LYS A 446 1.81 -42.55 4.49
C LYS A 446 3.00 -41.69 4.90
N ILE A 447 3.55 -40.91 3.97
CA ILE A 447 4.66 -39.98 4.23
C ILE A 447 4.24 -38.87 5.20
N LEU A 448 3.04 -38.28 5.04
CA LEU A 448 2.55 -37.28 6.02
C LEU A 448 2.51 -37.87 7.44
N ASN A 449 1.98 -39.08 7.60
CA ASN A 449 1.84 -39.73 8.91
C ASN A 449 3.18 -40.22 9.48
N LEU A 450 4.12 -40.66 8.65
CA LEU A 450 5.41 -41.21 9.07
C LEU A 450 6.45 -40.14 9.44
N LEU A 451 6.52 -39.06 8.63
CA LEU A 451 7.54 -38.02 8.70
C LEU A 451 7.02 -36.68 9.22
N GLY A 452 5.70 -36.44 9.16
CA GLY A 452 5.10 -35.23 9.71
C GLY A 452 5.27 -35.09 11.22
N LYS A 453 5.25 -33.85 11.68
CA LYS A 453 5.32 -33.47 13.10
C LYS A 453 4.03 -32.71 13.45
N PRO A 454 3.15 -33.21 14.34
CA PRO A 454 3.17 -34.55 14.95
C PRO A 454 2.99 -35.67 13.91
N LYS A 455 3.47 -36.87 14.26
CA LYS A 455 3.25 -38.10 13.47
C LYS A 455 1.80 -38.55 13.57
N ASN A 456 1.36 -39.37 12.62
CA ASN A 456 0.03 -39.99 12.60
C ASN A 456 -1.16 -38.99 12.61
N CYS A 457 -0.91 -37.74 12.21
CA CYS A 457 -1.89 -36.64 12.23
C CYS A 457 -3.10 -36.87 11.30
N PHE A 458 -2.93 -37.62 10.22
CA PHE A 458 -3.93 -37.86 9.18
C PHE A 458 -4.26 -39.36 9.04
N LEU A 459 -4.49 -40.05 10.16
CA LEU A 459 -4.96 -41.45 10.16
C LEU A 459 -6.48 -41.56 9.96
N THR A 460 -7.24 -40.66 10.59
CA THR A 460 -8.73 -40.65 10.59
C THR A 460 -9.32 -39.53 9.76
N VAL A 461 -8.55 -38.48 9.50
CA VAL A 461 -8.91 -37.31 8.69
C VAL A 461 -7.94 -37.13 7.52
N LYS A 462 -8.33 -36.34 6.52
CA LYS A 462 -7.47 -35.98 5.38
C LYS A 462 -7.11 -34.50 5.44
N PRO A 463 -5.88 -34.10 5.07
CA PRO A 463 -5.56 -32.69 4.88
C PRO A 463 -6.41 -32.11 3.74
N ALA A 464 -6.81 -30.85 3.89
CA ALA A 464 -7.54 -30.08 2.88
C ALA A 464 -6.82 -28.76 2.53
N PHE A 465 -6.12 -28.17 3.51
CA PHE A 465 -5.40 -26.91 3.37
C PHE A 465 -3.89 -27.13 3.52
N TRP A 466 -3.11 -26.25 2.91
CA TRP A 466 -1.65 -26.26 3.00
C TRP A 466 -1.08 -24.85 2.94
N HIS A 467 0.10 -24.63 3.51
CA HIS A 467 0.95 -23.49 3.19
C HIS A 467 2.43 -23.89 3.21
N PHE A 468 3.28 -23.04 2.64
CA PHE A 468 4.73 -23.16 2.76
C PHE A 468 5.27 -22.15 3.78
N THR A 469 6.47 -22.41 4.31
CA THR A 469 7.14 -21.59 5.34
C THR A 469 8.59 -21.23 4.97
N GLY A 470 9.02 -21.52 3.73
CA GLY A 470 10.42 -21.47 3.30
C GLY A 470 11.21 -22.76 3.59
N ARG A 471 10.84 -23.49 4.65
CA ARG A 471 11.51 -24.74 5.07
C ARG A 471 10.58 -25.96 5.09
N HIS A 472 9.38 -25.78 5.62
CA HIS A 472 8.39 -26.84 5.78
C HIS A 472 7.14 -26.56 4.94
N PHE A 473 6.53 -27.62 4.43
CA PHE A 473 5.11 -27.62 4.12
C PHE A 473 4.32 -27.86 5.41
N VAL A 474 3.29 -27.06 5.62
CA VAL A 474 2.32 -27.24 6.69
C VAL A 474 1.02 -27.68 6.04
N LEU A 475 0.47 -28.80 6.50
CA LEU A 475 -0.80 -29.33 6.02
C LEU A 475 -1.77 -29.42 7.19
N GLN A 476 -3.06 -29.20 6.93
CA GLN A 476 -4.11 -29.25 7.94
C GLN A 476 -5.45 -29.70 7.38
N ASP A 477 -6.28 -30.37 8.21
CA ASP A 477 -7.59 -30.90 7.79
C ASP A 477 -8.65 -29.80 7.63
N ARG A 478 -8.61 -28.75 8.46
CA ARG A 478 -9.60 -27.66 8.48
C ARG A 478 -9.00 -26.30 8.86
N LEU A 479 -9.85 -25.29 8.94
CA LEU A 479 -9.59 -23.93 9.43
C LEU A 479 -10.68 -23.55 10.44
N LEU A 480 -10.51 -22.42 11.14
CA LEU A 480 -11.61 -21.84 11.92
C LEU A 480 -12.68 -21.29 10.98
N GLU A 481 -13.93 -21.68 11.21
CA GLU A 481 -15.08 -21.34 10.37
C GLU A 481 -16.34 -21.15 11.23
N GLU A 482 -17.46 -20.79 10.59
CA GLU A 482 -18.72 -20.53 11.28
C GLU A 482 -19.22 -21.81 11.96
N ASN A 483 -19.52 -21.75 13.26
CA ASN A 483 -19.83 -22.89 14.14
C ASN A 483 -18.64 -23.84 14.43
N PHE A 484 -17.41 -23.52 14.03
CA PHE A 484 -16.21 -24.29 14.38
C PHE A 484 -15.05 -23.38 14.84
N GLN A 485 -14.86 -23.31 16.15
CA GLN A 485 -13.91 -22.40 16.81
C GLN A 485 -12.84 -23.12 17.66
N ASP A 486 -12.78 -24.46 17.61
CA ASP A 486 -11.81 -25.26 18.37
C ASP A 486 -10.50 -25.45 17.58
N GLU A 487 -9.54 -24.55 17.78
CA GLU A 487 -8.22 -24.62 17.15
C GLU A 487 -7.42 -25.87 17.57
N ALA A 488 -7.68 -26.44 18.75
CA ALA A 488 -6.99 -27.64 19.22
C ALA A 488 -7.51 -28.94 18.56
N ALA A 489 -8.72 -28.91 17.99
CA ALA A 489 -9.27 -30.00 17.19
C ALA A 489 -8.78 -30.01 15.72
N ILE A 490 -8.02 -29.00 15.28
CA ILE A 490 -7.43 -28.95 13.94
C ILE A 490 -6.24 -29.91 13.88
N HIS A 491 -6.30 -30.85 12.95
CA HIS A 491 -5.20 -31.77 12.68
C HIS A 491 -4.22 -31.08 11.75
N LEU A 492 -3.09 -30.59 12.29
CA LEU A 492 -2.05 -29.87 11.57
C LEU A 492 -0.71 -30.62 11.70
N ALA A 493 0.04 -30.75 10.59
CA ALA A 493 1.38 -31.33 10.60
C ALA A 493 2.40 -30.54 9.74
N PHE A 494 3.62 -30.43 10.26
CA PHE A 494 4.78 -29.85 9.58
C PHE A 494 5.66 -30.95 8.96
N ILE A 495 6.05 -30.79 7.69
CA ILE A 495 6.90 -31.73 6.94
C ILE A 495 7.99 -30.96 6.20
N GLU A 496 9.24 -31.43 6.26
CA GLU A 496 10.39 -30.81 5.57
C GLU A 496 10.16 -30.74 4.05
N LYS A 497 10.54 -29.63 3.39
CA LYS A 497 10.41 -29.46 1.93
C LYS A 497 10.88 -30.70 1.16
N LYS A 498 12.10 -31.18 1.46
CA LYS A 498 12.76 -32.31 0.80
C LYS A 498 11.95 -33.62 0.81
N ASP A 499 11.16 -33.86 1.86
CA ASP A 499 10.46 -35.13 2.06
C ASP A 499 9.12 -35.14 1.31
N LEU A 500 8.55 -33.95 1.04
CA LEU A 500 7.30 -33.80 0.28
C LEU A 500 7.51 -33.40 -1.20
N LEU A 501 8.70 -32.89 -1.58
CA LEU A 501 9.06 -32.58 -2.97
C LEU A 501 8.73 -33.69 -4.00
N PRO A 502 8.92 -35.01 -3.72
CA PRO A 502 8.55 -36.07 -4.66
C PRO A 502 7.05 -36.13 -5.00
N PHE A 503 6.20 -35.49 -4.20
CA PHE A 503 4.76 -35.40 -4.42
C PHE A 503 4.32 -34.05 -5.00
N VAL A 504 5.19 -33.04 -5.05
CA VAL A 504 4.87 -31.72 -5.63
C VAL A 504 4.79 -31.84 -7.16
N LYS A 505 3.70 -31.34 -7.76
CA LYS A 505 3.47 -31.42 -9.21
C LYS A 505 4.30 -30.43 -10.02
N ASP A 506 4.53 -29.23 -9.49
CA ASP A 506 5.40 -28.21 -10.06
C ASP A 506 6.32 -27.66 -8.97
N GLN A 507 7.55 -28.15 -8.93
CA GLN A 507 8.54 -27.77 -7.91
C GLN A 507 8.97 -26.30 -8.05
N SER A 508 8.85 -25.71 -9.25
CA SER A 508 9.19 -24.31 -9.53
C SER A 508 8.31 -23.30 -8.77
N ILE A 509 7.20 -23.75 -8.16
CA ILE A 509 6.36 -22.91 -7.28
C ILE A 509 7.09 -22.58 -5.96
N VAL A 510 7.92 -23.49 -5.46
CA VAL A 510 8.61 -23.39 -4.16
C VAL A 510 10.13 -23.29 -4.28
N ASP A 511 10.64 -23.18 -5.51
CA ASP A 511 12.06 -23.01 -5.79
C ASP A 511 12.38 -21.53 -5.98
N LYS A 512 13.02 -20.96 -4.94
CA LYS A 512 13.37 -19.54 -4.75
C LYS A 512 12.14 -18.62 -4.71
#